data_AF-A0A0D0GTS8-F1
#
_entry.id   AF-A0A0D0GTS8-F1
#
_cell.length_a   1.000
_cell.length_b   1.000
_cell.length_c   1.000
_cell.angle_alpha   90.00
_cell.angle_beta   90.00
_cell.angle_gamma   90.00
#
_symmetry.space_group_name_H-M   'P 1'
#
loop_
_entity.id
_entity.type
_entity.pdbx_description
1 polymer ?
#
loop_
_entity_poly.entity_id
_entity_poly.type
_entity_poly.pdbx_seq_one_letter_code
_entity_poly.pdbx_strand_id
1 'polypeptide(L)'
;MADKTIARKASDWRVVSIVPDVCKTPMGGSTPPVPYPVVAELKEAAFPAKTTRVNGEPIVLYDASKTPKTYGDEAGVADGVKSGTVGGDCWPIERSATVRVESRYIVRQDDQFWMNGRQAGGSSQPRGWTKECVLKILCPTDKDKVKLLSEIKLTTAKSITFMDREFDGKNWKSKPFPAGGTSDASSGTIGVLDGDSCQGVAGTFFHELTHQQQPESMSWAEAELDAYTKSEQWAISKGFPETFPGFRTKDANGNFVPNAAKINEFVHQEYPVGVQEIISSGPNKGQVRLTDGTVRPPKVGDVVSGARIAKGEHEVDTSDWKCPS
;
A
#
# COMPACT_ATOMS: atom_id res chain seq x y z
N MET A 1 19.07 0.21 37.02
CA MET A 1 19.54 1.07 35.92
C MET A 1 18.36 1.29 35.00
N ALA A 2 18.32 2.39 34.23
CA ALA A 2 17.24 2.55 33.25
C ALA A 2 17.53 1.64 32.05
N ASP A 3 17.06 0.39 32.11
CA ASP A 3 17.41 -0.68 31.15
C ASP A 3 16.76 -0.50 29.76
N LYS A 4 15.96 0.57 29.60
CA LYS A 4 15.18 0.88 28.41
C LYS A 4 15.20 2.41 28.19
N THR A 5 16.05 2.89 27.31
CA THR A 5 16.14 4.33 26.97
C THR A 5 15.87 4.60 25.49
N ILE A 6 16.10 3.59 24.64
CA ILE A 6 15.95 3.67 23.17
C ILE A 6 15.01 2.55 22.73
N ALA A 7 13.94 2.92 22.01
CA ALA A 7 12.98 1.99 21.45
C ALA A 7 13.63 1.12 20.38
N ARG A 8 13.35 -0.19 20.44
CA ARG A 8 13.99 -1.20 19.61
C ARG A 8 12.99 -2.27 19.18
N LYS A 9 13.27 -2.94 18.07
CA LYS A 9 12.46 -4.04 17.56
C LYS A 9 12.64 -5.30 18.43
N ALA A 10 11.96 -5.34 19.57
CA ALA A 10 12.08 -6.43 20.53
C ALA A 10 10.74 -6.77 21.19
N SER A 11 10.62 -8.00 21.70
CA SER A 11 9.38 -8.56 22.27
C SER A 11 8.94 -7.90 23.58
N ASP A 12 9.85 -7.26 24.30
CA ASP A 12 9.60 -6.57 25.57
C ASP A 12 9.13 -5.12 25.39
N TRP A 13 8.90 -4.67 24.15
CA TRP A 13 8.46 -3.31 23.82
C TRP A 13 7.07 -3.30 23.22
N ARG A 14 6.17 -2.60 23.91
CA ARG A 14 4.78 -2.41 23.51
C ARG A 14 4.43 -0.94 23.54
N VAL A 15 3.66 -0.52 22.55
CA VAL A 15 2.97 0.76 22.54
C VAL A 15 1.55 0.50 22.98
N VAL A 16 1.08 1.19 24.01
CA VAL A 16 -0.25 1.00 24.60
C VAL A 16 -1.04 2.29 24.47
N SER A 17 -2.32 2.19 24.09
CA SER A 17 -3.20 3.33 23.92
C SER A 17 -3.36 4.12 25.22
N ILE A 18 -3.10 5.43 25.18
CA ILE A 18 -3.42 6.36 26.28
C ILE A 18 -4.92 6.65 26.33
N VAL A 19 -5.57 6.66 25.16
CA VAL A 19 -7.01 6.87 24.97
C VAL A 19 -7.53 5.71 24.10
N PRO A 20 -8.65 5.05 24.45
CA PRO A 20 -9.17 3.93 23.67
C PRO A 20 -9.63 4.38 22.27
N ASP A 21 -9.52 3.50 21.29
CA ASP A 21 -10.13 3.73 19.98
C ASP A 21 -11.62 3.41 20.03
N VAL A 22 -12.46 4.32 19.56
CA VAL A 22 -13.91 4.15 19.61
C VAL A 22 -14.36 3.60 18.26
N CYS A 23 -14.63 2.30 18.19
CA CYS A 23 -14.99 1.63 16.95
C CYS A 23 -16.48 1.34 16.84
N LYS A 24 -17.00 1.38 15.62
CA LYS A 24 -18.38 1.00 15.35
C LYS A 24 -18.47 -0.52 15.35
N THR A 25 -19.10 -1.07 16.39
CA THR A 25 -19.18 -2.52 16.59
C THR A 25 -20.59 -3.03 16.34
N PRO A 26 -20.79 -3.96 15.39
CA PRO A 26 -22.08 -4.60 15.19
C PRO A 26 -22.55 -5.33 16.45
N MET A 27 -23.71 -4.94 16.97
CA MET A 27 -24.40 -5.58 18.09
C MET A 27 -25.88 -5.77 17.72
N GLY A 28 -26.23 -6.98 17.30
CA GLY A 28 -27.55 -7.29 16.75
C GLY A 28 -27.85 -6.46 15.49
N GLY A 29 -28.98 -5.75 15.49
CA GLY A 29 -29.37 -4.85 14.38
C GLY A 29 -28.79 -3.44 14.43
N SER A 30 -27.83 -3.17 15.33
CA SER A 30 -27.25 -1.84 15.55
C SER A 30 -25.73 -1.86 15.48
N THR A 31 -25.11 -0.70 15.25
CA THR A 31 -23.64 -0.55 15.20
C THR A 31 -23.17 0.62 16.07
N PRO A 32 -23.35 0.54 17.40
CA PRO A 32 -22.97 1.63 18.30
C PRO A 32 -21.44 1.79 18.40
N PRO A 33 -20.97 2.99 18.79
CA PRO A 33 -19.57 3.23 19.10
C PRO A 33 -19.15 2.55 20.42
N VAL A 34 -18.11 1.73 20.38
CA VAL A 34 -17.56 0.97 21.52
C VAL A 34 -16.06 1.28 21.67
N PRO A 35 -15.57 1.67 22.85
CA PRO A 35 -14.15 1.92 23.09
C PRO A 35 -13.34 0.62 23.25
N TYR A 36 -12.23 0.52 22.54
CA TYR A 36 -11.26 -0.58 22.57
C TYR A 36 -9.87 -0.08 22.98
N PRO A 37 -9.21 -0.70 23.97
CA PRO A 37 -7.79 -0.46 24.20
C PRO A 37 -7.01 -1.09 23.04
N VAL A 38 -6.10 -0.32 22.44
CA VAL A 38 -5.25 -0.81 21.34
C VAL A 38 -3.80 -0.93 21.79
N VAL A 39 -3.14 -1.98 21.32
CA VAL A 39 -1.73 -2.26 21.60
C VAL A 39 -0.99 -2.51 20.28
N ALA A 40 0.22 -2.00 20.15
CA ALA A 40 1.15 -2.34 19.07
C ALA A 40 2.41 -2.99 19.65
N GLU A 41 2.96 -4.00 18.99
CA GLU A 41 4.16 -4.68 19.45
C GLU A 41 5.36 -4.27 18.60
N LEU A 42 6.37 -3.62 19.21
CA LEU A 42 7.54 -3.12 18.46
C LEU A 42 8.39 -4.26 17.89
N LYS A 43 8.22 -5.51 18.34
CA LYS A 43 8.80 -6.71 17.71
C LYS A 43 8.41 -6.83 16.23
N GLU A 44 7.28 -6.25 15.82
CA GLU A 44 6.75 -6.25 14.46
C GLU A 44 7.17 -5.00 13.67
N ALA A 45 8.01 -4.13 14.25
CA ALA A 45 8.42 -2.90 13.61
C ALA A 45 9.03 -3.16 12.22
N ALA A 46 8.46 -2.51 11.22
CA ALA A 46 8.98 -2.40 9.87
C ALA A 46 9.98 -1.24 9.80
N PHE A 47 10.96 -1.37 8.90
CA PHE A 47 12.00 -0.36 8.64
C PHE A 47 12.78 0.12 9.88
N PRO A 48 13.24 -0.77 10.80
CA PRO A 48 14.16 -0.37 11.85
C PRO A 48 15.56 -0.03 11.29
N ALA A 49 16.45 0.47 12.14
CA ALA A 49 17.86 0.68 11.80
C ALA A 49 18.51 -0.60 11.22
N LYS A 50 19.29 -0.44 10.15
CA LYS A 50 19.86 -1.54 9.38
C LYS A 50 21.20 -2.01 9.91
N THR A 51 22.05 -1.08 10.35
CA THR A 51 23.44 -1.34 10.73
C THR A 51 23.68 -1.15 12.22
N THR A 52 22.86 -0.33 12.88
CA THR A 52 23.06 0.01 14.29
C THR A 52 22.10 -0.75 15.19
N ARG A 53 22.63 -1.37 16.24
CA ARG A 53 21.87 -2.15 17.23
C ARG A 53 22.09 -1.60 18.63
N VAL A 54 21.07 -1.70 19.47
CA VAL A 54 21.13 -1.41 20.91
C VAL A 54 20.68 -2.66 21.64
N ASN A 55 21.51 -3.17 22.55
CA ASN A 55 21.28 -4.43 23.27
C ASN A 55 20.99 -5.61 22.31
N GLY A 56 21.70 -5.67 21.19
CA GLY A 56 21.54 -6.72 20.17
C GLY A 56 20.42 -6.48 19.15
N GLU A 57 19.52 -5.52 19.40
CA GLU A 57 18.31 -5.35 18.60
C GLU A 57 18.32 -4.08 17.73
N PRO A 58 17.67 -4.13 16.55
CA PRO A 58 17.52 -2.96 15.67
C PRO A 58 16.74 -1.82 16.34
N ILE A 59 17.19 -0.59 16.13
CA ILE A 59 16.57 0.61 16.70
C ILE A 59 15.30 1.01 15.92
N VAL A 60 14.25 1.44 16.60
CA VAL A 60 13.08 2.09 15.99
C VAL A 60 13.43 3.54 15.69
N LEU A 61 13.38 3.91 14.42
CA LEU A 61 13.75 5.23 13.91
C LEU A 61 12.51 6.08 13.64
N TYR A 62 12.55 7.33 14.09
CA TYR A 62 11.54 8.32 13.75
C TYR A 62 11.56 8.60 12.24
N ASP A 63 10.37 8.82 11.65
CA ASP A 63 10.18 9.11 10.21
C ASP A 63 10.60 7.97 9.27
N ALA A 64 10.78 6.75 9.80
CA ALA A 64 11.06 5.55 9.01
C ALA A 64 10.32 4.33 9.55
N SER A 65 10.50 4.04 10.84
CA SER A 65 9.97 2.82 11.43
C SER A 65 8.49 2.97 11.78
N LYS A 66 7.74 1.90 11.54
CA LYS A 66 6.33 1.77 11.92
C LYS A 66 6.06 0.38 12.46
N THR A 67 5.05 0.23 13.31
CA THR A 67 4.49 -1.09 13.61
C THR A 67 3.26 -1.28 12.73
N PRO A 68 3.20 -2.31 11.87
CA PRO A 68 2.20 -2.40 10.81
C PRO A 68 0.79 -2.70 11.32
N LYS A 69 0.65 -3.11 12.58
CA LYS A 69 -0.61 -3.57 13.13
C LYS A 69 -0.78 -3.15 14.57
N THR A 70 -2.01 -2.79 14.89
CA THR A 70 -2.53 -2.68 16.25
C THR A 70 -3.50 -3.82 16.54
N TYR A 71 -3.63 -4.16 17.82
CA TYR A 71 -4.44 -5.26 18.31
C TYR A 71 -5.39 -4.74 19.40
N GLY A 72 -6.57 -5.34 19.51
CA GLY A 72 -7.55 -5.08 20.58
C GLY A 72 -8.87 -4.46 20.12
N ASP A 73 -8.96 -4.00 18.87
CA ASP A 73 -10.14 -3.35 18.28
C ASP A 73 -10.78 -4.19 17.16
N GLU A 74 -10.43 -5.47 17.03
CA GLU A 74 -10.86 -6.36 15.94
C GLU A 74 -12.38 -6.57 15.88
N ALA A 75 -13.08 -6.38 17.01
CA ALA A 75 -14.54 -6.42 17.08
C ALA A 75 -15.20 -5.16 16.49
N GLY A 76 -14.43 -4.11 16.20
CA GLY A 76 -14.85 -2.84 15.62
C GLY A 76 -15.07 -2.86 14.10
N VAL A 77 -15.66 -3.94 13.55
CA VAL A 77 -15.71 -4.26 12.10
C VAL A 77 -16.19 -3.13 11.17
N ALA A 78 -16.89 -2.13 11.69
CA ALA A 78 -17.32 -0.95 10.92
C ALA A 78 -16.42 0.30 11.12
N ASP A 79 -15.14 0.07 11.42
CA ASP A 79 -14.06 1.04 11.62
C ASP A 79 -14.22 1.95 12.86
N GLY A 80 -13.08 2.48 13.30
CA GLY A 80 -13.05 3.55 14.29
C GLY A 80 -13.80 4.81 13.84
N VAL A 81 -14.55 5.41 14.76
CA VAL A 81 -15.27 6.67 14.55
C VAL A 81 -14.31 7.81 14.22
N LYS A 82 -13.12 7.82 14.84
CA LYS A 82 -12.07 8.82 14.59
C LYS A 82 -10.89 8.26 13.79
N SER A 83 -10.43 7.05 14.09
CA SER A 83 -9.29 6.44 13.39
C SER A 83 -9.65 6.04 11.95
N GLY A 84 -10.91 5.65 11.70
CA GLY A 84 -11.35 5.16 10.40
C GLY A 84 -10.70 3.84 9.99
N THR A 85 -10.12 3.11 10.94
CA THR A 85 -9.44 1.82 10.71
C THR A 85 -9.80 0.82 11.79
N VAL A 86 -9.48 -0.45 11.53
CA VAL A 86 -9.33 -1.52 12.53
C VAL A 86 -7.96 -2.15 12.38
N GLY A 87 -7.21 -2.28 13.47
CA GLY A 87 -5.87 -2.90 13.48
C GLY A 87 -4.85 -2.21 12.57
N GLY A 88 -4.92 -0.89 12.42
CA GLY A 88 -4.06 -0.09 11.55
C GLY A 88 -2.63 0.11 12.07
N ASP A 89 -1.82 0.80 11.25
CA ASP A 89 -0.43 1.11 11.56
C ASP A 89 -0.25 1.89 12.89
N CYS A 90 0.95 1.81 13.45
CA CYS A 90 1.39 2.58 14.61
C CYS A 90 2.74 3.26 14.32
N TRP A 91 2.80 4.57 14.54
CA TRP A 91 3.88 5.45 14.09
C TRP A 91 4.45 6.31 15.23
N PRO A 92 5.77 6.45 15.36
CA PRO A 92 6.36 7.41 16.30
C PRO A 92 5.88 8.85 16.07
N ILE A 93 5.57 9.57 17.15
CA ILE A 93 5.25 11.01 17.19
C ILE A 93 6.43 11.80 17.71
N GLU A 94 6.94 11.34 18.85
CA GLU A 94 8.05 11.99 19.52
C GLU A 94 9.36 11.30 19.17
N ARG A 95 10.44 12.01 19.45
CA ARG A 95 11.79 11.61 19.09
C ARG A 95 12.80 12.32 19.97
N SER A 96 14.02 11.81 19.98
CA SER A 96 15.15 12.55 20.52
C SER A 96 15.35 13.89 19.79
N ALA A 97 15.64 14.95 20.54
CA ALA A 97 15.95 16.26 19.98
C ALA A 97 17.35 16.31 19.34
N THR A 98 18.28 15.48 19.81
CA THR A 98 19.72 15.59 19.52
C THR A 98 20.34 14.30 18.99
N VAL A 99 19.82 13.14 19.35
CA VAL A 99 20.44 11.85 19.01
C VAL A 99 19.87 11.31 17.71
N ARG A 100 20.77 11.01 16.77
CA ARG A 100 20.45 10.41 15.48
C ARG A 100 21.23 9.13 15.25
N VAL A 101 20.62 8.20 14.53
CA VAL A 101 21.19 6.96 14.02
C VAL A 101 20.77 6.82 12.56
N GLU A 102 21.69 6.48 11.67
CA GLU A 102 21.42 6.35 10.23
C GLU A 102 20.72 7.59 9.65
N SER A 103 21.20 8.78 10.06
CA SER A 103 20.66 10.10 9.68
C SER A 103 19.24 10.40 10.16
N ARG A 104 18.63 9.52 10.97
CA ARG A 104 17.27 9.66 11.51
C ARG A 104 17.29 9.78 13.02
N TYR A 105 16.31 10.46 13.58
CA TYR A 105 16.22 10.60 15.03
C TYR A 105 15.78 9.28 15.66
N ILE A 106 16.34 8.97 16.83
CA ILE A 106 15.92 7.79 17.59
C ILE A 106 14.60 8.07 18.31
N VAL A 107 13.82 7.01 18.52
CA VAL A 107 12.65 7.01 19.41
C VAL A 107 13.09 6.48 20.77
N ARG A 108 12.66 7.12 21.85
CA ARG A 108 13.02 6.80 23.23
C ARG A 108 11.91 6.01 23.92
N GLN A 109 12.20 5.51 25.11
CA GLN A 109 11.12 5.10 26.01
C GLN A 109 10.24 6.32 26.31
N ASP A 110 8.93 6.09 26.37
CA ASP A 110 7.87 7.07 26.66
C ASP A 110 7.61 8.12 25.57
N ASP A 111 8.38 8.13 24.47
CA ASP A 111 8.04 8.91 23.29
C ASP A 111 6.69 8.42 22.72
N GLN A 112 5.79 9.36 22.46
CA GLN A 112 4.42 9.05 22.01
C GLN A 112 4.36 8.45 20.61
N PHE A 113 3.29 7.70 20.34
CA PHE A 113 2.99 7.07 19.05
C PHE A 113 1.55 7.37 18.62
N TRP A 114 1.34 7.52 17.33
CA TRP A 114 0.03 7.36 16.71
C TRP A 114 -0.27 5.89 16.63
N MET A 115 -1.46 5.50 17.06
CA MET A 115 -1.89 4.11 17.06
C MET A 115 -3.14 3.97 16.22
N ASN A 116 -3.26 2.79 15.62
CA ASN A 116 -4.45 2.35 14.91
C ASN A 116 -4.86 3.33 13.82
N GLY A 117 -3.95 3.54 12.86
CA GLY A 117 -4.20 4.42 11.74
C GLY A 117 -3.02 5.33 11.41
N ARG A 118 -3.30 6.34 10.58
CA ARG A 118 -2.26 7.19 10.01
C ARG A 118 -1.70 8.17 11.05
N GLN A 119 -0.40 8.45 10.93
CA GLN A 119 0.34 9.41 11.75
C GLN A 119 -0.35 10.79 11.77
N ALA A 120 -0.90 11.20 12.91
CA ALA A 120 -1.58 12.49 13.08
C ALA A 120 -0.71 13.58 13.75
N GLY A 121 0.54 13.82 13.34
CA GLY A 121 1.25 15.02 13.79
C GLY A 121 2.75 14.92 13.71
N GLY A 122 3.34 15.66 12.77
CA GLY A 122 4.79 15.69 12.56
C GLY A 122 5.29 16.49 11.35
N SER A 123 4.60 17.57 10.96
CA SER A 123 5.07 18.76 10.22
C SER A 123 3.96 19.31 9.32
N SER A 124 3.93 20.63 9.17
CA SER A 124 2.99 21.42 8.37
C SER A 124 3.25 21.28 6.86
N GLN A 125 3.27 20.05 6.35
CA GLN A 125 3.06 19.75 4.94
C GLN A 125 1.67 19.10 4.83
N PRO A 126 0.88 19.36 3.76
CA PRO A 126 -0.42 18.72 3.59
C PRO A 126 -0.28 17.21 3.80
N ARG A 127 -1.16 16.61 4.61
CA ARG A 127 -1.18 15.15 4.77
C ARG A 127 -1.71 14.57 3.45
N GLY A 128 -0.82 13.94 2.72
CA GLY A 128 -1.01 13.52 1.34
C GLY A 128 0.13 14.08 0.50
N TRP A 129 0.39 13.43 -0.62
CA TRP A 129 1.31 13.98 -1.61
C TRP A 129 0.76 15.30 -2.17
N THR A 130 1.64 16.20 -2.57
CA THR A 130 1.28 17.41 -3.33
C THR A 130 1.86 17.31 -4.73
N LYS A 131 1.27 18.06 -5.66
CA LYS A 131 1.82 18.28 -6.99
C LYS A 131 3.31 18.61 -6.94
N GLU A 132 3.73 19.55 -6.09
CA GLU A 132 5.12 20.00 -6.00
C GLU A 132 6.07 18.88 -5.57
N CYS A 133 5.65 18.04 -4.62
CA CYS A 133 6.52 16.97 -4.15
C CYS A 133 6.64 15.82 -5.16
N VAL A 134 5.56 15.52 -5.88
CA VAL A 134 5.56 14.53 -6.96
C VAL A 134 6.43 15.01 -8.13
N LEU A 135 6.26 16.27 -8.54
CA LEU A 135 7.08 16.88 -9.60
C LEU A 135 8.57 16.91 -9.22
N LYS A 136 8.94 17.16 -7.95
CA LYS A 136 10.33 17.07 -7.50
C LYS A 136 10.95 15.68 -7.69
N ILE A 137 10.16 14.62 -7.63
CA ILE A 137 10.61 13.24 -7.81
C ILE A 137 10.67 12.85 -9.28
N LEU A 138 9.62 13.17 -10.05
CA LEU A 138 9.48 12.74 -11.45
C LEU A 138 10.30 13.63 -12.40
N CYS A 139 10.27 14.95 -12.26
CA CYS A 139 10.88 15.85 -13.25
C CYS A 139 12.38 15.71 -13.53
N PRO A 140 13.23 15.28 -12.57
CA PRO A 140 14.65 15.07 -12.86
C PRO A 140 14.93 14.05 -13.96
N THR A 141 14.14 12.98 -14.07
CA THR A 141 14.40 11.88 -15.04
C THR A 141 13.19 11.43 -15.85
N ASP A 142 11.96 11.77 -15.44
CA ASP A 142 10.71 11.18 -15.92
C ASP A 142 9.76 12.26 -16.47
N LYS A 143 10.31 13.21 -17.25
CA LYS A 143 9.55 14.35 -17.82
C LYS A 143 8.41 13.91 -18.75
N ASP A 144 8.61 12.79 -19.44
CA ASP A 144 7.62 12.13 -20.30
C ASP A 144 6.41 11.64 -19.49
N LYS A 145 6.64 11.07 -18.30
CA LYS A 145 5.57 10.66 -17.38
C LYS A 145 4.76 11.86 -16.88
N VAL A 146 5.43 12.97 -16.55
CA VAL A 146 4.74 14.21 -16.15
C VAL A 146 3.92 14.78 -17.30
N LYS A 147 4.44 14.74 -18.53
CA LYS A 147 3.69 15.15 -19.72
C LYS A 147 2.44 14.27 -19.91
N LEU A 148 2.59 12.96 -19.86
CA LEU A 148 1.47 12.03 -19.96
C LEU A 148 0.42 12.30 -18.88
N LEU A 149 0.85 12.54 -17.64
CA LEU A 149 -0.05 12.85 -16.52
C LEU A 149 -0.91 14.10 -16.76
N SER A 150 -0.40 15.08 -17.50
CA SER A 150 -1.16 16.27 -17.90
C SER A 150 -2.14 16.05 -19.07
N GLU A 151 -2.02 14.93 -19.77
CA GLU A 151 -2.84 14.57 -20.94
C GLU A 151 -3.94 13.54 -20.60
N ILE A 152 -3.87 12.93 -19.41
CA ILE A 152 -4.82 11.92 -18.93
C ILE A 152 -5.61 12.40 -17.71
N LYS A 153 -6.69 11.69 -17.40
CA LYS A 153 -7.50 11.97 -16.22
C LYS A 153 -6.87 11.37 -14.96
N LEU A 154 -6.70 12.20 -13.94
CA LEU A 154 -6.28 11.77 -12.60
C LEU A 154 -7.45 11.79 -11.64
N THR A 155 -7.68 10.65 -10.98
CA THR A 155 -8.58 10.54 -9.84
C THR A 155 -7.80 10.19 -8.58
N THR A 156 -8.26 10.66 -7.44
CA THR A 156 -7.68 10.32 -6.15
C THR A 156 -8.76 9.88 -5.20
N ALA A 157 -8.45 8.93 -4.31
CA ALA A 157 -9.41 8.39 -3.36
C ALA A 157 -8.74 8.08 -2.01
N LYS A 158 -9.54 8.01 -0.95
CA LYS A 158 -9.06 7.59 0.38
C LYS A 158 -8.75 6.09 0.43
N SER A 159 -9.51 5.31 -0.33
CA SER A 159 -9.34 3.86 -0.48
C SER A 159 -9.92 3.42 -1.81
N ILE A 160 -9.29 2.43 -2.44
CA ILE A 160 -9.81 1.74 -3.61
C ILE A 160 -9.83 0.25 -3.28
N THR A 161 -10.96 -0.41 -3.51
CA THR A 161 -11.10 -1.85 -3.26
C THR A 161 -11.88 -2.49 -4.39
N PHE A 162 -11.35 -3.57 -4.95
CA PHE A 162 -12.07 -4.42 -5.88
C PHE A 162 -12.73 -5.55 -5.10
N MET A 163 -14.04 -5.70 -5.28
CA MET A 163 -14.83 -6.73 -4.58
C MET A 163 -14.71 -8.08 -5.29
N ASP A 164 -13.48 -8.56 -5.43
CA ASP A 164 -13.18 -9.79 -6.17
C ASP A 164 -13.85 -10.99 -5.54
N ARG A 165 -13.95 -12.05 -6.33
CA ARG A 165 -14.58 -13.30 -5.90
C ARG A 165 -13.65 -14.46 -6.15
N GLU A 166 -13.49 -15.31 -5.14
CA GLU A 166 -12.73 -16.55 -5.22
C GLU A 166 -13.65 -17.76 -5.12
N PHE A 167 -13.42 -18.78 -5.94
CA PHE A 167 -14.17 -20.02 -5.91
C PHE A 167 -13.58 -21.00 -4.90
N ASP A 168 -14.36 -21.39 -3.89
CA ASP A 168 -13.92 -22.30 -2.82
C ASP A 168 -14.13 -23.80 -3.14
N GLY A 169 -14.50 -24.11 -4.39
CA GLY A 169 -14.87 -25.46 -4.82
C GLY A 169 -16.38 -25.72 -4.84
N LYS A 170 -17.17 -24.86 -4.19
CA LYS A 170 -18.64 -24.94 -4.20
C LYS A 170 -19.30 -23.60 -4.51
N ASN A 171 -18.80 -22.51 -3.92
CA ASN A 171 -19.37 -21.18 -4.00
C ASN A 171 -18.31 -20.14 -4.32
N TRP A 172 -18.75 -19.06 -4.98
CA TRP A 172 -17.96 -17.84 -5.12
C TRP A 172 -18.09 -17.01 -3.84
N LYS A 173 -16.97 -16.82 -3.14
CA LYS A 173 -16.87 -16.00 -1.93
C LYS A 173 -16.24 -14.66 -2.23
N SER A 174 -16.61 -13.64 -1.47
CA SER A 174 -15.97 -12.33 -1.58
C SER A 174 -14.52 -12.41 -1.08
N LYS A 175 -13.60 -11.86 -1.86
CA LYS A 175 -12.19 -11.67 -1.56
C LYS A 175 -11.83 -10.22 -1.89
N PRO A 176 -12.09 -9.26 -0.98
CA PRO A 176 -11.78 -7.86 -1.26
C PRO A 176 -10.29 -7.66 -1.53
N PHE A 177 -9.95 -7.03 -2.65
CA PHE A 177 -8.59 -6.68 -3.05
C PHE A 177 -8.36 -5.17 -2.89
N PRO A 178 -7.60 -4.71 -1.88
CA PRO A 178 -7.27 -3.31 -1.71
C PRO A 178 -6.21 -2.88 -2.73
N ALA A 179 -6.51 -1.90 -3.57
CA ALA A 179 -5.60 -1.43 -4.61
C ALA A 179 -4.85 -0.16 -4.17
N GLY A 180 -3.54 -0.10 -4.47
CA GLY A 180 -2.70 1.07 -4.26
C GLY A 180 -2.85 2.15 -5.33
N GLY A 181 -3.33 1.75 -6.51
CA GLY A 181 -3.63 2.60 -7.67
C GLY A 181 -4.50 1.84 -8.65
N THR A 182 -4.97 2.54 -9.69
CA THR A 182 -5.72 1.94 -10.79
C THR A 182 -5.33 2.59 -12.10
N SER A 183 -5.36 1.83 -13.19
CA SER A 183 -5.18 2.35 -14.53
C SER A 183 -6.26 1.77 -15.45
N ASP A 184 -6.93 2.65 -16.18
CA ASP A 184 -7.82 2.31 -17.28
C ASP A 184 -7.29 3.00 -18.54
N ALA A 185 -6.57 2.24 -19.36
CA ALA A 185 -5.99 2.73 -20.60
C ALA A 185 -7.04 3.09 -21.65
N SER A 186 -8.22 2.46 -21.60
CA SER A 186 -9.30 2.70 -22.57
C SER A 186 -9.94 4.08 -22.41
N SER A 187 -10.03 4.56 -21.17
CA SER A 187 -10.56 5.89 -20.84
C SER A 187 -9.47 6.93 -20.57
N GLY A 188 -8.19 6.54 -20.63
CA GLY A 188 -7.07 7.42 -20.27
C GLY A 188 -7.20 7.93 -18.83
N THR A 189 -7.52 7.05 -17.89
CA THR A 189 -7.72 7.42 -16.47
C THR A 189 -6.78 6.64 -15.58
N ILE A 190 -6.14 7.33 -14.63
CA ILE A 190 -5.46 6.69 -13.51
C ILE A 190 -6.08 7.13 -12.17
N GLY A 191 -5.94 6.27 -11.17
CA GLY A 191 -6.40 6.48 -9.81
C GLY A 191 -5.26 6.25 -8.82
N VAL A 192 -5.12 7.13 -7.83
CA VAL A 192 -4.12 6.99 -6.76
C VAL A 192 -4.74 7.26 -5.38
N LEU A 193 -4.05 6.88 -4.31
CA LEU A 193 -4.53 7.12 -2.94
C LEU A 193 -4.11 8.50 -2.41
N ASP A 194 -5.05 9.23 -1.78
CA ASP A 194 -4.82 10.57 -1.20
C ASP A 194 -3.73 10.57 -0.11
N GLY A 195 -3.70 9.50 0.68
CA GLY A 195 -2.91 9.46 1.90
C GLY A 195 -1.46 9.05 1.73
N ASP A 196 -1.00 8.68 0.53
CA ASP A 196 0.35 8.15 0.40
C ASP A 196 1.43 9.24 0.60
N SER A 197 2.65 8.80 0.91
CA SER A 197 3.84 9.63 0.86
C SER A 197 4.13 10.09 -0.57
N CYS A 198 4.90 11.17 -0.72
CA CYS A 198 5.35 11.63 -2.04
C CYS A 198 6.12 10.56 -2.81
N GLN A 199 6.91 9.73 -2.12
CA GLN A 199 7.64 8.63 -2.74
C GLN A 199 6.71 7.49 -3.16
N GLY A 200 5.79 7.10 -2.27
CA GLY A 200 4.81 6.04 -2.53
C GLY A 200 3.92 6.39 -3.71
N VAL A 201 3.29 7.57 -3.69
CA VAL A 201 2.44 7.98 -4.82
C VAL A 201 3.25 8.15 -6.11
N ALA A 202 4.51 8.61 -6.05
CA ALA A 202 5.32 8.76 -7.26
C ALA A 202 5.62 7.39 -7.89
N GLY A 203 5.82 6.37 -7.05
CA GLY A 203 5.88 4.97 -7.48
C GLY A 203 4.56 4.51 -8.10
N THR A 204 3.43 4.82 -7.48
CA THR A 204 2.10 4.52 -8.04
C THR A 204 1.89 5.23 -9.38
N PHE A 205 2.17 6.52 -9.49
CA PHE A 205 2.11 7.25 -10.76
C PHE A 205 2.97 6.56 -11.82
N PHE A 206 4.22 6.22 -11.49
CA PHE A 206 5.09 5.53 -12.43
C PHE A 206 4.50 4.19 -12.90
N HIS A 207 3.95 3.41 -11.98
CA HIS A 207 3.29 2.12 -12.24
C HIS A 207 2.05 2.30 -13.13
N GLU A 208 1.07 3.11 -12.71
CA GLU A 208 -0.20 3.28 -13.42
C GLU A 208 -0.01 3.93 -14.79
N LEU A 209 0.93 4.88 -14.92
CA LEU A 209 1.30 5.49 -16.20
C LEU A 209 2.05 4.51 -17.11
N THR A 210 2.67 3.46 -16.56
CA THR A 210 3.25 2.40 -17.39
C THR A 210 2.14 1.61 -18.07
N HIS A 211 1.05 1.29 -17.39
CA HIS A 211 -0.12 0.66 -18.01
C HIS A 211 -0.73 1.48 -19.16
N GLN A 212 -0.72 2.82 -19.05
CA GLN A 212 -1.18 3.71 -20.13
C GLN A 212 -0.33 3.65 -21.41
N GLN A 213 0.91 3.15 -21.31
CA GLN A 213 1.88 3.10 -22.41
C GLN A 213 2.12 1.68 -22.92
N GLN A 214 1.48 0.68 -22.31
CA GLN A 214 1.63 -0.72 -22.64
C GLN A 214 0.77 -1.10 -23.86
N PRO A 215 1.28 -1.93 -24.79
CA PRO A 215 0.47 -2.53 -25.85
C PRO A 215 -0.81 -3.21 -25.36
N GLU A 216 -1.94 -2.95 -26.04
CA GLU A 216 -3.23 -3.60 -25.77
C GLU A 216 -3.21 -5.13 -25.92
N SER A 217 -2.21 -5.67 -26.64
CA SER A 217 -2.05 -7.10 -26.86
C SER A 217 -1.48 -7.86 -25.66
N MET A 218 -0.95 -7.16 -24.64
CA MET A 218 -0.45 -7.83 -23.44
C MET A 218 -1.60 -8.41 -22.62
N SER A 219 -1.43 -9.63 -22.13
CA SER A 219 -2.31 -10.16 -21.10
C SER A 219 -2.16 -9.35 -19.81
N TRP A 220 -3.18 -9.37 -18.96
CA TRP A 220 -3.12 -8.65 -17.68
C TRP A 220 -1.92 -9.08 -16.82
N ALA A 221 -1.62 -10.38 -16.75
CA ALA A 221 -0.47 -10.88 -16.00
C ALA A 221 0.88 -10.35 -16.55
N GLU A 222 1.03 -10.30 -17.88
CA GLU A 222 2.23 -9.74 -18.52
C GLU A 222 2.35 -8.24 -18.27
N ALA A 223 1.23 -7.51 -18.35
CA ALA A 223 1.16 -6.08 -18.10
C ALA A 223 1.56 -5.72 -16.66
N GLU A 224 1.05 -6.45 -15.65
CA GLU A 224 1.43 -6.25 -14.25
C GLU A 224 2.89 -6.63 -13.98
N LEU A 225 3.36 -7.77 -14.53
CA LEU A 225 4.76 -8.17 -14.40
C LEU A 225 5.70 -7.10 -14.99
N ASP A 226 5.40 -6.57 -16.17
CA ASP A 226 6.16 -5.50 -16.81
C ASP A 226 6.12 -4.21 -15.98
N ALA A 227 4.93 -3.80 -15.52
CA ALA A 227 4.75 -2.60 -14.71
C ALA A 227 5.51 -2.69 -13.38
N TYR A 228 5.35 -3.76 -12.61
CA TYR A 228 6.09 -3.96 -11.36
C TYR A 228 7.60 -4.05 -11.56
N THR A 229 8.05 -4.72 -12.64
CA THR A 229 9.49 -4.82 -12.94
C THR A 229 10.08 -3.44 -13.26
N LYS A 230 9.39 -2.63 -14.07
CA LYS A 230 9.80 -1.26 -14.40
C LYS A 230 9.73 -0.34 -13.19
N SER A 231 8.66 -0.43 -12.39
CA SER A 231 8.49 0.33 -11.14
C SER A 231 9.58 0.02 -10.13
N GLU A 232 9.95 -1.25 -9.96
CA GLU A 232 11.03 -1.63 -9.06
C GLU A 232 12.40 -1.17 -9.59
N GLN A 233 12.65 -1.28 -10.89
CA GLN A 233 13.86 -0.77 -11.52
C GLN A 233 14.01 0.74 -11.34
N TRP A 234 12.90 1.46 -11.48
CA TRP A 234 12.82 2.90 -11.25
C TRP A 234 13.03 3.25 -9.77
N ALA A 235 12.41 2.51 -8.85
CA ALA A 235 12.61 2.70 -7.40
C ALA A 235 14.10 2.50 -7.02
N ILE A 236 14.77 1.51 -7.60
CA ILE A 236 16.22 1.30 -7.41
C ILE A 236 17.01 2.53 -7.89
N SER A 237 16.71 3.07 -9.08
CA SER A 237 17.44 4.22 -9.64
C SER A 237 17.26 5.50 -8.82
N LYS A 238 16.11 5.65 -8.14
CA LYS A 238 15.82 6.76 -7.21
C LYS A 238 16.38 6.55 -5.80
N GLY A 239 16.96 5.39 -5.51
CA GLY A 239 17.43 5.04 -4.16
C GLY A 239 16.29 4.79 -3.16
N PHE A 240 15.10 4.47 -3.66
CA PHE A 240 13.94 4.17 -2.83
C PHE A 240 14.04 2.77 -2.20
N PRO A 241 13.37 2.54 -1.06
CA PRO A 241 13.29 1.20 -0.47
C PRO A 241 12.66 0.21 -1.45
N GLU A 242 12.94 -1.08 -1.25
CA GLU A 242 12.27 -2.17 -1.96
C GLU A 242 10.75 -2.09 -1.75
N THR A 243 9.99 -2.26 -2.84
CA THR A 243 8.52 -2.12 -2.81
C THR A 243 7.87 -3.26 -2.02
N PHE A 244 8.29 -4.50 -2.32
CA PHE A 244 7.82 -5.70 -1.63
C PHE A 244 8.99 -6.64 -1.32
N PRO A 245 8.96 -7.35 -0.17
CA PRO A 245 10.05 -8.25 0.21
C PRO A 245 10.40 -9.25 -0.89
N GLY A 246 11.66 -9.23 -1.35
CA GLY A 246 12.18 -10.16 -2.35
C GLY A 246 12.01 -9.71 -3.80
N PHE A 247 11.46 -8.51 -4.05
CA PHE A 247 11.40 -7.88 -5.38
C PHE A 247 12.76 -7.45 -5.90
N ARG A 248 13.81 -7.43 -5.07
CA ARG A 248 15.18 -7.18 -5.49
C ARG A 248 16.06 -8.41 -5.32
N THR A 249 16.94 -8.59 -6.29
CA THR A 249 18.10 -9.50 -6.20
C THR A 249 19.36 -8.72 -6.56
N LYS A 250 20.54 -9.37 -6.48
CA LYS A 250 21.80 -8.78 -6.92
C LYS A 250 22.24 -9.37 -8.25
N ASP A 251 22.70 -8.52 -9.16
CA ASP A 251 23.36 -8.94 -10.39
C ASP A 251 24.79 -9.47 -10.12
N ALA A 252 25.48 -9.91 -11.17
CA ALA A 252 26.85 -10.40 -11.07
C ALA A 252 27.86 -9.36 -10.52
N ASN A 253 27.52 -8.07 -10.61
CA ASN A 253 28.33 -6.97 -10.12
C ASN A 253 27.95 -6.55 -8.68
N GLY A 254 26.95 -7.21 -8.07
CA GLY A 254 26.45 -6.91 -6.74
C GLY A 254 25.46 -5.75 -6.66
N ASN A 255 25.03 -5.20 -7.81
CA ASN A 255 24.03 -4.14 -7.87
C ASN A 255 22.64 -4.71 -7.68
N PHE A 256 21.76 -3.97 -7.00
CA PHE A 256 20.36 -4.36 -6.91
C PHE A 256 19.67 -4.26 -8.27
N VAL A 257 18.95 -5.30 -8.64
CA VAL A 257 18.10 -5.39 -9.85
C VAL A 257 16.76 -6.03 -9.49
N PRO A 258 15.69 -5.78 -10.26
CA PRO A 258 14.40 -6.44 -10.04
C PRO A 258 14.53 -7.96 -10.12
N ASN A 259 13.85 -8.65 -9.20
CA ASN A 259 13.73 -10.08 -9.17
C ASN A 259 12.46 -10.52 -9.91
N ALA A 260 12.56 -10.62 -11.24
CA ALA A 260 11.42 -10.93 -12.10
C ALA A 260 10.67 -12.22 -11.68
N ALA A 261 11.38 -13.22 -11.15
CA ALA A 261 10.74 -14.45 -10.67
C ALA A 261 9.82 -14.19 -9.46
N LYS A 262 10.28 -13.39 -8.49
CA LYS A 262 9.48 -13.04 -7.31
C LYS A 262 8.35 -12.06 -7.63
N ILE A 263 8.57 -11.15 -8.56
CA ILE A 263 7.51 -10.27 -9.07
C ILE A 263 6.43 -11.09 -9.77
N ASN A 264 6.82 -12.05 -10.62
CA ASN A 264 5.87 -12.91 -11.31
C ASN A 264 5.07 -13.79 -10.33
N GLU A 265 5.73 -14.31 -9.29
CA GLU A 265 5.07 -15.06 -8.21
C GLU A 265 4.01 -14.18 -7.51
N PHE A 266 4.36 -12.94 -7.15
CA PHE A 266 3.44 -11.99 -6.54
C PHE A 266 2.24 -11.68 -7.45
N VAL A 267 2.47 -11.38 -8.74
CA VAL A 267 1.38 -11.11 -9.69
C VAL A 267 0.39 -12.27 -9.76
N HIS A 268 0.88 -13.51 -9.84
CA HIS A 268 0.02 -14.68 -9.91
C HIS A 268 -0.67 -15.05 -8.58
N GLN A 269 -0.17 -14.56 -7.44
CA GLN A 269 -0.76 -14.79 -6.13
C GLN A 269 -1.84 -13.75 -5.79
N GLU A 270 -1.59 -12.48 -6.12
CA GLU A 270 -2.42 -11.37 -5.68
C GLU A 270 -3.48 -10.96 -6.70
N TYR A 271 -3.20 -11.11 -8.00
CA TYR A 271 -4.10 -10.66 -9.06
C TYR A 271 -5.00 -11.78 -9.56
N PRO A 272 -6.24 -11.47 -9.98
CA PRO A 272 -7.18 -12.44 -10.56
C PRO A 272 -6.78 -12.81 -11.99
N VAL A 273 -5.61 -13.43 -12.15
CA VAL A 273 -5.07 -13.83 -13.44
C VAL A 273 -5.72 -15.11 -13.94
N GLY A 274 -6.07 -15.14 -15.23
CA GLY A 274 -6.52 -16.34 -15.94
C GLY A 274 -8.03 -16.53 -16.04
N VAL A 275 -8.86 -15.97 -15.15
CA VAL A 275 -10.33 -15.99 -15.26
C VAL A 275 -10.84 -14.59 -15.59
N GLN A 276 -11.43 -14.43 -16.77
CA GLN A 276 -11.95 -13.15 -17.25
C GLN A 276 -13.33 -12.83 -16.64
N GLU A 277 -14.26 -13.80 -16.67
CA GLU A 277 -15.62 -13.59 -16.19
C GLU A 277 -16.29 -14.90 -15.74
N ILE A 278 -17.32 -14.75 -14.90
CA ILE A 278 -18.29 -15.80 -14.62
C ILE A 278 -19.45 -15.63 -15.59
N ILE A 279 -19.72 -16.65 -16.42
CA ILE A 279 -20.78 -16.60 -17.42
C ILE A 279 -22.14 -16.58 -16.71
N SER A 280 -22.88 -15.48 -16.89
CA SER A 280 -24.12 -15.20 -16.15
C SER A 280 -25.39 -15.77 -16.81
N SER A 281 -25.33 -16.12 -18.10
CA SER A 281 -26.49 -16.56 -18.89
C SER A 281 -26.13 -17.55 -20.00
N GLY A 282 -27.15 -18.17 -20.60
CA GLY A 282 -26.98 -19.11 -21.71
C GLY A 282 -26.55 -20.53 -21.30
N PRO A 283 -26.14 -21.38 -22.27
CA PRO A 283 -25.84 -22.79 -22.03
C PRO A 283 -24.62 -23.02 -21.14
N ASN A 284 -23.71 -22.04 -21.07
CA ASN A 284 -22.50 -22.09 -20.24
C ASN A 284 -22.67 -21.34 -18.91
N LYS A 285 -23.91 -21.02 -18.50
CA LYS A 285 -24.17 -20.31 -17.25
C LYS A 285 -23.52 -21.02 -16.06
N GLY A 286 -22.76 -20.27 -15.26
CA GLY A 286 -22.04 -20.76 -14.09
C GLY A 286 -20.63 -21.30 -14.40
N GLN A 287 -20.24 -21.41 -15.68
CA GLN A 287 -18.87 -21.66 -16.09
C GLN A 287 -18.04 -20.36 -16.07
N VAL A 288 -16.73 -20.50 -16.13
CA VAL A 288 -15.81 -19.37 -16.27
C VAL A 288 -15.29 -19.28 -17.69
N ARG A 289 -15.16 -18.05 -18.19
CA ARG A 289 -14.38 -17.76 -19.39
C ARG A 289 -12.98 -17.35 -18.97
N LEU A 290 -11.98 -17.97 -19.57
CA LEU A 290 -10.58 -17.64 -19.34
C LEU A 290 -10.13 -16.52 -20.27
N THR A 291 -8.99 -15.90 -19.95
CA THR A 291 -8.42 -14.78 -20.73
C THR A 291 -8.03 -15.17 -22.16
N ASP A 292 -7.82 -16.47 -22.43
CA ASP A 292 -7.60 -17.02 -23.78
C ASP A 292 -8.90 -17.31 -24.55
N GLY A 293 -10.05 -16.95 -23.97
CA GLY A 293 -11.39 -17.17 -24.54
C GLY A 293 -11.98 -18.55 -24.29
N THR A 294 -11.22 -19.49 -23.74
CA THR A 294 -11.71 -20.84 -23.44
C THR A 294 -12.72 -20.83 -22.30
N VAL A 295 -13.63 -21.80 -22.29
CA VAL A 295 -14.70 -21.90 -21.30
C VAL A 295 -14.59 -23.25 -20.57
N ARG A 296 -14.65 -23.21 -19.25
CA ARG A 296 -14.59 -24.41 -18.40
C ARG A 296 -15.39 -24.23 -17.10
N PRO A 297 -15.73 -25.33 -16.40
CA PRO A 297 -16.19 -25.23 -15.01
C PRO A 297 -15.17 -24.51 -14.12
N PRO A 298 -15.61 -23.80 -13.06
CA PRO A 298 -14.72 -23.16 -12.10
C PRO A 298 -13.90 -24.20 -11.32
N LYS A 299 -12.69 -23.81 -10.93
CA LYS A 299 -11.74 -24.60 -10.13
C LYS A 299 -11.47 -23.89 -8.82
N VAL A 300 -11.15 -24.66 -7.78
CA VAL A 300 -10.76 -24.10 -6.47
C VAL A 300 -9.61 -23.12 -6.68
N GLY A 301 -9.74 -21.91 -6.13
CA GLY A 301 -8.75 -20.85 -6.26
C GLY A 301 -8.90 -19.96 -7.49
N ASP A 302 -9.88 -20.24 -8.38
CA ASP A 302 -10.23 -19.28 -9.43
C ASP A 302 -10.67 -17.95 -8.79
N VAL A 303 -10.05 -16.84 -9.22
CA VAL A 303 -10.44 -15.50 -8.79
C VAL A 303 -10.91 -14.70 -10.01
N VAL A 304 -12.04 -14.02 -9.88
CA VAL A 304 -12.54 -13.06 -10.87
C VAL A 304 -12.61 -11.67 -10.26
N SER A 305 -12.21 -10.66 -11.02
CA SER A 305 -12.27 -9.29 -10.55
C SER A 305 -13.72 -8.82 -10.37
N GLY A 306 -13.98 -8.07 -9.30
CA GLY A 306 -15.29 -7.57 -8.94
C GLY A 306 -15.49 -6.08 -9.17
N ALA A 307 -16.61 -5.56 -8.65
CA ALA A 307 -16.90 -4.13 -8.73
C ALA A 307 -15.85 -3.32 -7.94
N ARG A 308 -15.39 -2.23 -8.55
CA ARG A 308 -14.52 -1.23 -7.91
C ARG A 308 -15.35 -0.36 -6.97
N ILE A 309 -14.91 -0.26 -5.71
CA ILE A 309 -15.44 0.65 -4.70
C ILE A 309 -14.33 1.62 -4.31
N ALA A 310 -14.54 2.91 -4.60
CA ALA A 310 -13.66 3.98 -4.16
C ALA A 310 -14.37 4.88 -3.14
N LYS A 311 -13.71 5.20 -2.03
CA LYS A 311 -14.24 6.11 -0.99
C LYS A 311 -13.56 7.47 -1.11
N GLY A 312 -14.36 8.54 -1.14
CA GLY A 312 -13.84 9.91 -1.21
C GLY A 312 -13.16 10.23 -2.54
N GLU A 313 -13.59 9.56 -3.62
CA GLU A 313 -13.02 9.76 -4.94
C GLU A 313 -13.30 11.17 -5.46
N HIS A 314 -12.27 11.84 -5.98
CA HIS A 314 -12.39 13.12 -6.65
C HIS A 314 -11.37 13.22 -7.79
N GLU A 315 -11.68 14.08 -8.76
CA GLU A 315 -10.80 14.36 -9.89
C GLU A 315 -9.82 15.47 -9.52
N VAL A 316 -8.57 15.33 -10.00
CA VAL A 316 -7.52 16.33 -9.82
C VAL A 316 -7.22 16.96 -11.17
N ASP A 317 -7.25 18.29 -11.23
CA ASP A 317 -6.82 19.02 -12.41
C ASP A 317 -5.31 18.88 -12.59
N THR A 318 -4.91 18.22 -13.68
CA THR A 318 -3.51 18.01 -14.07
C THR A 318 -3.05 18.93 -15.19
N SER A 319 -3.91 19.81 -15.69
CA SER A 319 -3.62 20.65 -16.87
C SER A 319 -2.43 21.60 -16.68
N ASP A 320 -2.16 21.99 -15.44
CA ASP A 320 -1.06 22.87 -15.08
C ASP A 320 0.21 22.12 -14.60
N TRP A 321 0.21 20.78 -14.64
CA TRP A 321 1.34 19.96 -14.24
C TRP A 321 2.43 19.97 -15.31
N LYS A 322 3.53 20.65 -15.00
CA LYS A 322 4.70 20.76 -15.88
C LYS A 322 5.96 20.78 -15.06
N CYS A 323 7.02 20.19 -15.61
CA CYS A 323 8.33 20.29 -14.99
C CYS A 323 8.88 21.71 -15.11
N PRO A 324 9.55 22.22 -14.06
CA PRO A 324 10.23 23.50 -14.14
C PRO A 324 11.30 23.44 -15.23
N SER A 325 11.37 24.53 -16.00
CA SER A 325 12.33 24.77 -17.09
C SER A 325 13.76 24.85 -16.60
#